data_AF-W1YQ65-F1
#
_entry.id   AF-W1YQ65-F1
#
_cell.length_a   1.000
_cell.length_b   1.000
_cell.length_c   1.000
_cell.angle_alpha   90.00
_cell.angle_beta   90.00
_cell.angle_gamma   90.00
#
_symmetry.space_group_name_H-M   'P 1'
#
loop_
_entity.id
_entity.type
_entity.pdbx_description
1 polymer ?
#
loop_
_entity_poly.entity_id
_entity_poly.type
_entity_poly.pdbx_seq_one_letter_code
_entity_poly.pdbx_strand_id
1 'polypeptide(L)'
;KLKMTRQEVLDKVKSVLAYAKGKVDEIEFSGEDAARSDLDFACQVFGVAIAGGATIINVPDTVGYMNPNEFGDKIRYIKEHTPGIENAIDRKSTR
;
A
#
# COMPACT_ATOMS: atom_id res chain seq x y z
N LYS A 1 3.65 -15.78 8.08
CA LYS A 1 2.99 -14.52 8.53
C LYS A 1 3.95 -13.79 9.46
N LEU A 2 4.22 -12.51 9.21
CA LEU A 2 5.02 -11.67 10.11
C LEU A 2 4.28 -11.56 11.44
N LYS A 3 4.91 -11.99 12.54
CA LYS A 3 4.35 -11.92 13.90
C LYS A 3 4.48 -10.49 14.45
N MET A 4 3.94 -9.51 13.72
CA MET A 4 4.07 -8.08 14.03
C MET A 4 2.70 -7.49 14.33
N THR A 5 2.67 -6.58 15.31
CA THR A 5 1.54 -5.71 15.60
C THR A 5 1.35 -4.68 14.49
N ARG A 6 0.16 -4.08 14.41
CA ARG A 6 -0.14 -2.99 13.47
C ARG A 6 0.88 -1.84 13.58
N GLN A 7 1.25 -1.48 14.81
CA GLN A 7 2.23 -0.42 15.06
C GLN A 7 3.63 -0.78 14.56
N GLU A 8 4.10 -2.00 14.83
CA GLU A 8 5.41 -2.47 14.35
C GLU A 8 5.49 -2.48 12.82
N VAL A 9 4.39 -2.79 12.13
CA VAL A 9 4.32 -2.70 10.67
C VAL A 9 4.48 -1.24 10.22
N LEU A 10 3.74 -0.30 10.80
CA LEU A 10 3.84 1.12 10.44
C LEU A 10 5.25 1.68 10.69
N ASP A 11 5.85 1.34 11.83
CA ASP A 11 7.20 1.80 12.17
C ASP A 11 8.26 1.19 11.24
N LYS A 12 8.07 -0.08 10.86
CA LYS A 12 8.93 -0.74 9.87
C LYS A 12 8.84 -0.06 8.52
N VAL A 13 7.64 0.27 8.05
CA VAL A 13 7.43 0.97 6.77
C VAL A 13 8.12 2.34 6.79
N LYS A 14 7.94 3.13 7.85
CA LYS A 14 8.64 4.42 8.02
C LYS A 14 10.15 4.25 7.96
N SER A 15 10.70 3.28 8.69
CA SER A 15 12.15 3.03 8.75
C SER A 15 12.74 2.66 7.38
N VAL A 16 12.07 1.78 6.64
CA VAL A 16 12.53 1.34 5.31
C VAL A 16 12.49 2.49 4.31
N LEU A 17 11.41 3.28 4.31
CA LEU A 17 11.26 4.40 3.39
C LEU A 17 12.20 5.55 3.72
N ALA A 18 12.41 5.85 5.00
CA ALA A 18 13.43 6.82 5.41
C ALA A 18 14.84 6.41 4.94
N TYR A 19 15.14 5.10 4.90
CA TYR A 19 16.40 4.61 4.37
C TYR A 19 16.50 4.74 2.85
N ALA A 20 15.40 4.51 2.12
CA ALA A 20 15.35 4.57 0.65
C ALA A 20 15.28 6.02 0.12
N LYS A 21 14.71 6.94 0.90
CA LYS A 21 14.55 8.35 0.52
C LYS A 21 15.88 8.99 0.15
N GLY A 22 15.94 9.54 -1.07
CA GLY A 22 17.14 10.20 -1.62
C GLY A 22 18.20 9.24 -2.17
N LYS A 23 17.97 7.93 -2.17
CA LYS A 23 18.86 6.92 -2.80
C LYS A 23 18.32 6.37 -4.11
N VAL A 24 17.04 6.55 -4.37
CA VAL A 24 16.33 6.07 -5.56
C VAL A 24 15.32 7.13 -5.99
N ASP A 25 15.05 7.18 -7.29
CA ASP A 25 14.14 8.16 -7.89
C ASP A 25 12.67 7.79 -7.68
N GLU A 26 12.36 6.49 -7.65
CA GLU A 26 11.01 5.97 -7.45
C GLU A 26 11.01 4.88 -6.37
N ILE A 27 9.97 4.89 -5.54
CA ILE A 27 9.75 3.87 -4.52
C ILE A 27 8.37 3.27 -4.72
N GLU A 28 8.34 1.99 -5.10
CA GLU A 28 7.12 1.19 -5.15
C GLU A 28 6.89 0.49 -3.80
N PHE A 29 5.69 0.67 -3.23
CA PHE A 29 5.24 -0.04 -2.04
C PHE A 29 4.10 -1.00 -2.40
N SER A 30 4.31 -2.31 -2.17
CA SER A 30 3.30 -3.34 -2.39
C SER A 30 2.67 -3.81 -1.08
N GLY A 31 1.36 -3.59 -0.94
CA GLY A 31 0.58 -3.91 0.27
C GLY A 31 0.12 -5.37 0.37
N GLU A 32 0.98 -6.34 0.04
CA GLU A 32 0.63 -7.76 -0.12
C GLU A 32 -0.12 -8.39 1.06
N ASP A 33 0.24 -8.03 2.29
CA ASP A 33 -0.40 -8.57 3.49
C ASP A 33 -1.57 -7.71 4.00
N ALA A 34 -1.54 -6.39 3.76
CA ALA A 34 -2.54 -5.46 4.30
C ALA A 34 -3.86 -5.50 3.50
N ALA A 35 -3.77 -5.54 2.16
CA ALA A 35 -4.94 -5.56 1.27
C ALA A 35 -5.78 -6.86 1.37
N ARG A 36 -5.26 -7.90 2.03
CA ARG A 36 -5.93 -9.20 2.17
C ARG A 36 -6.92 -9.30 3.32
N SER A 37 -6.80 -8.48 4.36
CA SER A 37 -7.55 -8.71 5.62
C SER A 37 -8.20 -7.48 6.23
N ASP A 38 -7.69 -6.27 5.97
CA ASP A 38 -8.17 -5.03 6.61
C ASP A 38 -7.86 -3.82 5.71
N LEU A 39 -8.88 -3.32 5.00
CA LEU A 39 -8.72 -2.19 4.07
C LEU A 39 -8.39 -0.89 4.78
N ASP A 40 -8.90 -0.66 6.00
CA ASP A 40 -8.60 0.54 6.78
C ASP A 40 -7.14 0.55 7.21
N PHE A 41 -6.66 -0.59 7.68
CA PHE A 41 -5.24 -0.73 8.00
C PHE A 41 -4.37 -0.62 6.75
N ALA A 42 -4.81 -1.14 5.60
CA ALA A 42 -4.12 -0.96 4.34
C ALA A 42 -4.01 0.53 3.97
N CYS A 43 -5.09 1.29 4.07
CA CYS A 43 -5.09 2.74 3.81
C CYS A 43 -4.13 3.49 4.75
N GLN A 44 -4.07 3.11 6.03
CA GLN A 44 -3.11 3.68 6.98
C GLN A 44 -1.66 3.38 6.59
N VAL A 45 -1.38 2.14 6.21
CA VAL A 45 -0.05 1.72 5.75
C VAL A 45 0.36 2.46 4.49
N PHE A 46 -0.56 2.59 3.51
CA PHE A 46 -0.30 3.34 2.28
C PHE A 46 -0.09 4.83 2.55
N GLY A 47 -0.88 5.45 3.41
CA GLY A 47 -0.69 6.85 3.79
C GLY A 47 0.67 7.09 4.45
N VAL A 48 1.10 6.18 5.33
CA VAL A 48 2.45 6.21 5.91
C VAL A 48 3.52 6.01 4.83
N ALA A 49 3.27 5.15 3.85
CA ALA A 49 4.22 4.91 2.78
C ALA A 49 4.40 6.15 1.89
N ILE A 50 3.30 6.78 1.50
CA ILE A 50 3.30 8.01 0.70
C ILE A 50 4.00 9.14 1.46
N ALA A 51 3.68 9.32 2.74
CA ALA A 51 4.36 10.31 3.59
C ALA A 51 5.88 10.02 3.72
N GLY A 52 6.28 8.75 3.63
CA GLY A 52 7.67 8.31 3.60
C GLY A 52 8.39 8.54 2.27
N GLY A 53 7.67 8.93 1.21
CA GLY A 53 8.22 9.17 -0.13
C GLY A 53 7.94 8.06 -1.14
N ALA A 54 7.00 7.14 -0.86
CA ALA A 54 6.53 6.20 -1.88
C ALA A 54 5.80 6.96 -3.00
N THR A 55 6.26 6.79 -4.23
CA THR A 55 5.68 7.41 -5.42
C THR A 55 4.73 6.47 -6.16
N ILE A 56 4.80 5.17 -5.88
CA ILE A 56 3.95 4.14 -6.48
C ILE A 56 3.38 3.26 -5.37
N ILE A 57 2.05 3.10 -5.35
CA ILE A 57 1.35 2.15 -4.49
C ILE A 57 0.83 1.00 -5.35
N ASN A 58 1.23 -0.21 -5.02
CA ASN A 58 0.78 -1.43 -5.67
C ASN A 58 -0.18 -2.17 -4.72
N VAL A 59 -1.40 -2.40 -5.20
CA VAL A 59 -2.45 -3.14 -4.50
C VAL A 59 -2.57 -4.51 -5.17
N PRO A 60 -1.90 -5.56 -4.64
CA PRO A 60 -1.85 -6.85 -5.32
C PRO A 60 -3.15 -7.65 -5.12
N ASP A 61 -3.70 -8.18 -6.21
CA ASP A 61 -4.71 -9.24 -6.17
C ASP A 61 -4.02 -10.61 -6.06
N THR A 62 -3.68 -10.98 -4.82
CA THR A 62 -2.83 -12.14 -4.52
C THR A 62 -3.52 -13.50 -4.63
N VAL A 63 -4.84 -13.54 -4.86
CA VAL A 63 -5.59 -14.80 -4.97
C VAL A 63 -6.32 -14.97 -6.29
N GLY A 64 -6.51 -13.91 -7.09
CA GLY A 64 -7.04 -14.02 -8.45
C GLY A 64 -8.49 -14.50 -8.55
N TYR A 65 -9.23 -14.48 -7.43
CA TYR A 65 -10.65 -14.83 -7.36
C TYR A 65 -11.56 -13.62 -7.18
N MET A 66 -11.02 -12.40 -7.06
CA MET A 66 -11.87 -11.21 -6.95
C MET A 66 -12.52 -10.93 -8.30
N ASN A 67 -13.84 -10.78 -8.28
CA ASN A 67 -14.51 -10.34 -9.49
C ASN A 67 -14.03 -8.90 -9.84
N PRO A 68 -14.08 -8.48 -11.12
CA PRO A 68 -13.62 -7.15 -11.53
C PRO A 68 -14.27 -5.98 -10.77
N ASN A 69 -15.53 -6.11 -10.37
CA ASN A 69 -16.26 -5.14 -9.54
C ASN A 69 -15.75 -5.12 -8.11
N GLU A 70 -15.50 -6.27 -7.48
CA GLU A 70 -14.94 -6.35 -6.12
C GLU A 70 -13.54 -5.73 -6.06
N PHE A 71 -12.72 -5.98 -7.08
CA PHE A 71 -11.43 -5.31 -7.21
C PHE A 71 -11.59 -3.81 -7.44
N GLY A 72 -12.53 -3.40 -8.30
CA GLY A 72 -12.86 -1.99 -8.54
C GLY A 72 -13.31 -1.25 -7.27
N ASP A 73 -14.16 -1.88 -6.47
CA ASP A 73 -14.65 -1.32 -5.20
C ASP A 73 -13.52 -1.20 -4.17
N LYS A 74 -12.59 -2.15 -4.12
CA LYS A 74 -11.40 -2.06 -3.26
C LYS A 74 -10.47 -0.92 -3.66
N ILE A 75 -10.19 -0.79 -4.96
CA ILE A 75 -9.37 0.32 -5.47
C ILE A 75 -10.05 1.66 -5.20
N ARG A 76 -11.38 1.75 -5.39
CA ARG A 76 -12.15 2.95 -5.05
C ARG A 76 -12.03 3.27 -3.55
N TYR A 77 -12.23 2.28 -2.69
CA TYR A 77 -12.10 2.45 -1.25
C TYR A 77 -10.73 3.00 -0.85
N ILE A 78 -9.65 2.39 -1.37
CA ILE A 78 -8.27 2.79 -1.09
C ILE A 78 -8.03 4.23 -1.54
N LYS A 79 -8.53 4.63 -2.71
CA LYS A 79 -8.41 6.01 -3.21
C LYS A 79 -9.19 7.02 -2.38
N GLU A 80 -10.34 6.64 -1.83
CA GLU A 80 -11.16 7.53 -1.01
C GLU A 80 -10.63 7.67 0.42
N HIS A 81 -9.95 6.64 0.95
CA HIS A 81 -9.60 6.55 2.38
C HIS A 81 -8.09 6.61 2.65
N THR A 82 -7.22 6.65 1.64
CA THR A 82 -5.77 6.77 1.81
C THR A 82 -5.34 8.24 1.74
N PRO A 83 -4.82 8.82 2.84
CA PRO A 83 -4.29 10.18 2.80
C PRO A 83 -3.07 10.30 1.88
N GLY A 84 -3.08 11.30 1.00
CA GLY A 84 -1.96 11.59 0.10
C GLY A 84 -1.91 10.74 -1.16
N ILE A 85 -2.90 9.88 -1.41
CA ILE A 85 -2.96 8.99 -2.57
C ILE A 85 -2.84 9.73 -3.91
N GLU A 86 -3.22 11.01 -3.96
CA GLU A 86 -3.05 11.90 -5.10
C GLU A 86 -1.58 12.14 -5.50
N ASN A 87 -0.64 11.88 -4.58
CA ASN A 87 0.80 12.00 -4.80
C ASN A 87 1.46 10.68 -5.23
N ALA A 88 0.68 9.61 -5.40
CA ALA A 88 1.17 8.29 -5.80
C ALA A 88 0.45 7.74 -7.02
N ILE A 89 1.19 7.04 -7.88
CA ILE A 89 0.65 6.36 -9.05
C ILE A 89 0.14 4.97 -8.62
N ASP A 90 -1.13 4.70 -8.88
CA ASP A 90 -1.76 3.38 -8.70
C ASP A 90 -1.40 2.48 -9.90
N ARG A 91 -0.46 1.54 -9.69
CA ARG A 91 -0.10 0.52 -10.70
C ARG A 91 -0.81 -0.78 -10.39
N LYS A 92 -1.70 -1.22 -11.28
CA LYS A 92 -2.26 -2.57 -11.26
C LYS A 92 -1.19 -3.58 -11.67
N SER A 93 -0.80 -4.47 -10.77
CA SER A 93 0.00 -5.65 -11.11
C SER A 93 -0.91 -6.86 -11.23
N THR A 94 -1.38 -7.14 -12.46
CA THR A 94 -1.88 -8.46 -12.83
C THR A 94 -0.66 -9.31 -13.18
N ARG A 95 -0.37 -10.35 -12.37
CA ARG A 95 0.51 -11.43 -12.83
C ARG A 95 -0.24 -12.34 -13.78
#